data_AF-A0A814TA24-F1
#
_entry.id   AF-A0A814TA24-F1
#
_cell.length_a   1.000
_cell.length_b   1.000
_cell.length_c   1.000
_cell.angle_alpha   90.00
_cell.angle_beta   90.00
_cell.angle_gamma   90.00
#
_symmetry.space_group_name_H-M   'P 1'
#
loop_
_entity.id
_entity.type
_entity.pdbx_description
1 polymer ?
#
loop_
_entity_poly.entity_id
_entity_poly.type
_entity_poly.pdbx_seq_one_letter_code
_entity_poly.pdbx_strand_id
1 'polypeptide(L)'
;MVPNIHEGPELKIVNIDQTQINKHTCEGNSMVRLLLTGKGKDRNVQANQDTFGSDGEFLNYFFIPKLVFYNKSKEPISIIELSGEYEDSHGNWCECHNIKLCSALSENDANYNWLPDTTLNLEPLKLTTFCVRVDVKVKGTPGSSTKHRMRAHKSLSQPFKIRLTLHGTEGKTASLLVEQANEPFVLPTKEIIRKNFDFENIVAFVYADDCDADDRYWVIIYYEDKSKLRFSFGYSLNGCETKYLDTWLIKDLCNQAKKTATTEIVLDEWNHDWRTITALFDKETFILFGFRIELKTDTSKTRETGLLPLDKIRERLAIEKLQPEDDRILTTYTSIS
;
A
#
# COMPACT_ATOMS: atom_id res chain seq x y z
N MET A 1 4.53 -28.67 -19.98
CA MET A 1 4.51 -27.34 -19.31
C MET A 1 3.95 -27.54 -17.92
N VAL A 2 4.66 -27.07 -16.89
CA VAL A 2 4.11 -27.02 -15.53
C VAL A 2 3.09 -25.87 -15.51
N PRO A 3 1.85 -26.08 -15.05
CA PRO A 3 0.86 -25.00 -15.00
C PRO A 3 1.31 -23.91 -14.04
N ASN A 4 1.05 -22.66 -14.40
CA ASN A 4 1.09 -21.55 -13.44
C ASN A 4 -0.05 -21.74 -12.45
N ILE A 5 0.26 -21.66 -11.16
CA ILE A 5 -0.71 -21.87 -10.08
C ILE A 5 -0.74 -20.59 -9.26
N HIS A 6 -1.93 -20.06 -9.03
CA HIS A 6 -2.19 -19.02 -8.06
C HIS A 6 -3.30 -19.49 -7.13
N GLU A 7 -3.05 -19.43 -5.82
CA GLU A 7 -3.95 -19.85 -4.75
C GLU A 7 -4.08 -18.71 -3.74
N GLY A 8 -5.31 -18.38 -3.34
CA GLY A 8 -5.58 -17.35 -2.35
C GLY A 8 -6.25 -16.09 -2.93
N PRO A 9 -6.54 -15.10 -2.08
CA PRO A 9 -7.09 -13.83 -2.49
C PRO A 9 -6.02 -12.93 -3.11
N GLU A 10 -6.47 -12.00 -3.96
CA GLU A 10 -5.65 -10.92 -4.49
C GLU A 10 -6.08 -9.57 -3.90
N LEU A 11 -5.13 -8.67 -3.74
CA LEU A 11 -5.40 -7.29 -3.34
C LEU A 11 -6.20 -6.58 -4.44
N LYS A 12 -7.43 -6.21 -4.10
CA LYS A 12 -8.29 -5.48 -5.02
C LYS A 12 -7.84 -4.03 -5.14
N ILE A 13 -7.48 -3.63 -6.36
CA ILE A 13 -7.34 -2.22 -6.71
C ILE A 13 -8.76 -1.65 -6.88
N VAL A 14 -9.36 -1.19 -5.79
CA VAL A 14 -10.65 -0.50 -5.87
C VAL A 14 -10.42 0.91 -6.39
N ASN A 15 -10.72 1.12 -7.67
CA ASN A 15 -10.74 2.45 -8.27
C ASN A 15 -12.03 3.17 -7.86
N ILE A 16 -12.02 3.76 -6.67
CA ILE A 16 -13.09 4.67 -6.26
C ILE A 16 -12.82 6.01 -6.95
N ASP A 17 -13.77 6.44 -7.78
CA ASP A 17 -13.73 7.75 -8.39
C ASP A 17 -13.85 8.82 -7.30
N GLN A 18 -12.70 9.39 -6.90
CA GLN A 18 -12.64 10.41 -5.87
C GLN A 18 -13.42 11.69 -6.24
N THR A 19 -13.79 11.87 -7.51
CA THR A 19 -14.63 12.99 -7.93
C THR A 19 -16.09 12.81 -7.51
N GLN A 20 -16.53 11.59 -7.15
CA GLN A 20 -17.89 11.30 -6.70
C GLN A 20 -18.08 11.40 -5.18
N ILE A 21 -17.01 11.39 -4.38
CA ILE A 21 -17.01 11.43 -2.90
C ILE A 21 -17.35 12.84 -2.35
N ASN A 22 -18.16 13.61 -3.06
CA ASN A 22 -18.32 15.05 -2.82
C ASN A 22 -19.77 15.44 -2.50
N LYS A 23 -20.64 14.47 -2.19
CA LYS A 23 -22.02 14.78 -1.85
C LYS A 23 -22.12 15.08 -0.35
N HIS A 24 -21.95 16.35 -0.03
CA HIS A 24 -22.21 16.86 1.32
C HIS A 24 -23.64 17.37 1.39
N THR A 25 -24.43 16.75 2.25
CA THR A 25 -25.81 17.19 2.54
C THR A 25 -25.81 17.72 3.97
N CYS A 26 -26.15 18.99 4.13
CA CYS A 26 -26.39 19.57 5.45
C CYS A 26 -27.89 19.52 5.73
N GLU A 27 -28.25 18.88 6.84
CA GLU A 27 -29.63 18.70 7.26
C GLU A 27 -29.84 19.25 8.67
N GLY A 28 -31.11 19.35 9.10
CA GLY A 28 -31.48 19.81 10.44
C GLY A 28 -32.14 21.20 10.49
N ASN A 29 -32.70 21.49 11.66
CA ASN A 29 -33.53 22.66 11.93
C ASN A 29 -32.77 23.84 12.56
N SER A 30 -31.47 23.71 12.79
CA SER A 30 -30.62 24.80 13.27
C SER A 30 -30.43 25.89 12.22
N MET A 31 -30.23 27.12 12.71
CA MET A 31 -29.81 28.27 11.90
C MET A 31 -28.32 28.22 11.54
N VAL A 32 -27.57 27.29 12.14
CA VAL A 32 -26.19 27.00 11.75
C VAL A 32 -26.20 26.07 10.54
N ARG A 33 -25.37 26.36 9.54
CA ARG A 33 -25.10 25.47 8.42
C ARG A 33 -23.67 24.98 8.46
N LEU A 34 -23.50 23.68 8.27
CA LEU A 34 -22.20 23.04 8.15
C LEU A 34 -21.88 22.88 6.66
N LEU A 35 -20.69 23.33 6.26
CA LEU A 35 -20.25 23.31 4.87
C LEU A 35 -18.81 22.81 4.82
N LEU A 36 -18.52 21.86 3.94
CA LEU A 36 -17.14 21.50 3.64
C LEU A 36 -16.63 22.40 2.50
N THR A 37 -15.54 23.12 2.74
CA THR A 37 -14.99 24.08 1.77
C THR A 37 -13.58 23.68 1.32
N GLY A 38 -13.24 23.99 0.07
CA GLY A 38 -11.95 23.62 -0.53
C GLY A 38 -12.10 23.17 -1.98
N LYS A 39 -10.96 22.93 -2.65
CA LYS A 39 -10.91 22.39 -4.01
C LYS A 39 -9.94 21.21 -4.05
N GLY A 40 -10.26 20.19 -4.88
CA GLY A 40 -9.37 19.05 -5.08
C GLY A 40 -9.09 18.28 -3.79
N LYS A 41 -7.83 18.06 -3.45
CA LYS A 41 -7.41 17.28 -2.27
C LYS A 41 -7.65 17.99 -0.93
N ASP A 42 -7.75 19.32 -0.93
CA ASP A 42 -7.91 20.12 0.30
C ASP A 42 -9.22 19.91 1.04
N ARG A 43 -10.24 19.36 0.37
CA ARG A 43 -11.55 19.02 0.97
C ARG A 43 -11.65 17.54 1.36
N ASN A 44 -10.66 16.73 1.00
CA ASN A 44 -10.77 15.29 1.22
C ASN A 44 -10.58 15.01 2.71
N VAL A 45 -11.50 14.22 3.27
CA VAL A 45 -11.32 13.67 4.60
C VAL A 45 -10.07 12.78 4.57
N GLN A 46 -9.10 13.09 5.42
CA GLN A 46 -7.86 12.33 5.52
C GLN A 46 -8.03 11.26 6.59
N ALA A 47 -7.58 10.04 6.32
CA ALA A 47 -7.60 8.96 7.30
C ALA A 47 -6.18 8.67 7.77
N ASN A 48 -6.03 8.35 9.05
CA ASN A 48 -4.75 7.88 9.59
C ASN A 48 -4.97 6.91 10.75
N GLN A 49 -4.03 6.00 10.96
CA GLN A 49 -4.10 4.95 11.96
C GLN A 49 -3.04 5.20 13.03
N ASP A 50 -3.32 4.78 14.26
CA ASP A 50 -2.30 4.72 15.30
C ASP A 50 -1.13 3.81 14.89
N THR A 51 0.04 4.05 15.45
CA THR A 51 1.22 3.21 15.20
C THR A 51 1.13 1.86 15.91
N PHE A 52 0.35 1.78 16.99
CA PHE A 52 0.23 0.60 17.84
C PHE A 52 -1.22 0.39 18.25
N GLY A 53 -1.62 -0.88 18.38
CA GLY A 53 -2.87 -1.26 19.02
C GLY A 53 -2.63 -1.75 20.45
N SER A 54 -3.65 -1.62 21.31
CA SER A 54 -3.75 -2.26 22.62
C SER A 54 -4.87 -3.29 22.56
N ASP A 55 -4.64 -4.49 23.09
CA ASP A 55 -5.68 -5.52 23.22
C ASP A 55 -6.34 -5.94 21.89
N GLY A 56 -5.58 -5.86 20.78
CA GLY A 56 -6.08 -6.17 19.44
C GLY A 56 -6.98 -5.08 18.84
N GLU A 57 -6.99 -3.89 19.42
CA GLU A 57 -7.72 -2.71 18.94
C GLU A 57 -6.78 -1.51 18.78
N PHE A 58 -7.06 -0.64 17.81
CA PHE A 58 -6.33 0.60 17.59
C PHE A 58 -7.29 1.70 17.13
N LEU A 59 -6.86 2.97 17.16
CA LEU A 59 -7.68 4.05 16.62
C LEU A 59 -7.32 4.31 15.15
N ASN A 60 -8.35 4.39 14.33
CA ASN A 60 -8.28 4.98 13.02
C ASN A 60 -9.00 6.34 13.08
N TYR A 61 -8.25 7.41 12.94
CA TYR A 61 -8.76 8.77 13.02
C TYR A 61 -8.93 9.40 11.64
N PHE A 62 -9.96 10.23 11.52
CA PHE A 62 -10.34 10.91 10.31
C PHE A 62 -10.32 12.41 10.54
N PHE A 63 -9.55 13.10 9.71
CA PHE A 63 -9.39 14.53 9.74
C PHE A 63 -10.23 15.16 8.63
N ILE A 64 -11.22 15.96 9.02
CA ILE A 64 -12.13 16.68 8.14
C ILE A 64 -11.61 18.12 8.06
N PRO A 65 -10.89 18.49 6.98
CA PRO A 65 -10.30 19.80 6.83
C PRO A 65 -11.35 20.85 6.50
N LYS A 66 -11.11 22.11 6.91
CA LYS A 66 -11.84 23.30 6.41
C LYS A 66 -13.38 23.19 6.51
N LEU A 67 -13.87 22.63 7.62
CA LEU A 67 -15.29 22.60 7.96
C LEU A 67 -15.74 24.00 8.39
N VAL A 68 -16.68 24.57 7.64
CA VAL A 68 -17.21 25.91 7.86
C VAL A 68 -18.55 25.85 8.58
N PHE A 69 -18.63 26.63 9.65
CA PHE A 69 -19.82 26.84 10.47
C PHE A 69 -20.37 28.21 10.10
N TYR A 70 -21.58 28.24 9.52
CA TYR A 70 -22.25 29.48 9.14
C TYR A 70 -23.45 29.73 10.04
N ASN A 71 -23.37 30.71 10.93
CA ASN A 71 -24.53 31.18 11.68
C ASN A 71 -25.38 32.11 10.81
N LYS A 72 -26.54 31.63 10.33
CA LYS A 72 -27.46 32.42 9.50
C LYS A 72 -28.37 33.37 10.30
N SER A 73 -28.37 33.26 11.61
CA SER A 73 -29.23 34.10 12.44
C SER A 73 -28.61 35.48 12.63
N LYS A 74 -29.44 36.42 13.10
CA LYS A 74 -29.02 37.78 13.47
C LYS A 74 -28.49 37.87 14.90
N GLU A 75 -28.49 36.75 15.63
CA GLU A 75 -28.08 36.64 17.03
C GLU A 75 -26.90 35.67 17.16
N PRO A 76 -26.09 35.75 18.23
CA PRO A 76 -25.06 34.76 18.50
C PRO A 76 -25.71 33.40 18.80
N ILE A 77 -25.11 32.31 18.30
CA ILE A 77 -25.54 30.94 18.60
C ILE A 77 -24.43 30.22 19.32
N SER A 78 -24.76 29.62 20.46
CA SER A 78 -23.86 28.75 21.20
C SER A 78 -24.08 27.30 20.79
N ILE A 79 -22.97 26.65 20.44
CA ILE A 79 -22.85 25.22 20.21
C ILE A 79 -22.40 24.60 21.52
N ILE A 80 -23.17 23.65 22.03
CA ILE A 80 -22.86 22.96 23.28
C ILE A 80 -22.13 21.64 23.05
N GLU A 81 -22.31 21.03 21.89
CA GLU A 81 -21.74 19.73 21.59
C GLU A 81 -21.59 19.52 20.08
N LEU A 82 -20.48 18.89 19.70
CA LEU A 82 -20.29 18.28 18.39
C LEU A 82 -20.15 16.77 18.58
N SER A 83 -21.11 16.04 18.03
CA SER A 83 -21.14 14.58 18.04
C SER A 83 -20.89 14.03 16.63
N GLY A 84 -20.60 12.74 16.53
CA GLY A 84 -20.22 12.09 15.29
C GLY A 84 -20.60 10.62 15.31
N GLU A 85 -21.10 10.14 14.18
CA GLU A 85 -21.45 8.74 13.95
C GLU A 85 -20.90 8.31 12.59
N TYR A 86 -20.60 7.02 12.43
CA TYR A 86 -20.12 6.43 11.19
C TYR A 86 -20.95 5.23 10.77
N GLU A 87 -21.01 4.96 9.47
CA GLU A 87 -21.73 3.79 8.92
C GLU A 87 -20.80 2.57 8.86
N ASP A 88 -21.15 1.50 9.60
CA ASP A 88 -20.42 0.24 9.58
C ASP A 88 -20.61 -0.55 8.26
N SER A 89 -19.97 -1.71 8.14
CA SER A 89 -20.09 -2.57 6.94
C SER A 89 -21.47 -3.19 6.74
N HIS A 90 -22.36 -3.12 7.74
CA HIS A 90 -23.74 -3.63 7.69
C HIS A 90 -24.76 -2.49 7.50
N GLY A 91 -24.31 -1.24 7.39
CA GLY A 91 -25.18 -0.06 7.25
C GLY A 91 -25.72 0.48 8.58
N ASN A 92 -25.20 0.02 9.72
CA ASN A 92 -25.57 0.57 11.03
C ASN A 92 -24.75 1.82 11.34
N TRP A 93 -25.37 2.76 12.04
CA TRP A 93 -24.70 3.96 12.53
C TRP A 93 -24.12 3.72 13.93
N CYS A 94 -22.80 3.86 14.04
CA CYS A 94 -22.01 3.64 15.24
C CYS A 94 -21.40 4.97 15.72
N GLU A 95 -21.26 5.15 17.02
CA GLU A 95 -20.70 6.37 17.60
C GLU A 95 -19.19 6.50 17.29
N CYS A 96 -18.76 7.71 16.91
CA CYS A 96 -17.35 8.08 16.83
C CYS A 96 -16.82 8.49 18.21
N HIS A 97 -15.54 8.26 18.46
CA HIS A 97 -14.88 8.63 19.70
C HIS A 97 -14.02 9.90 19.55
N ASN A 98 -13.72 10.53 20.69
CA ASN A 98 -12.67 11.55 20.82
C ASN A 98 -12.76 12.69 19.77
N ILE A 99 -13.97 13.22 19.58
CA ILE A 99 -14.22 14.27 18.60
C ILE A 99 -13.56 15.56 19.05
N LYS A 100 -12.72 16.14 18.20
CA LYS A 100 -11.96 17.35 18.51
C LYS A 100 -12.13 18.40 17.43
N LEU A 101 -12.20 19.65 17.86
CA LEU A 101 -12.21 20.83 17.00
C LEU A 101 -10.86 21.53 17.07
N CYS A 102 -10.40 22.06 15.95
CA CYS A 102 -9.19 22.87 15.85
C CYS A 102 -9.50 24.20 15.19
N SER A 103 -9.10 25.31 15.83
CA SER A 103 -9.17 26.64 15.23
C SER A 103 -7.90 26.89 14.41
N ALA A 104 -8.07 27.05 13.09
CA ALA A 104 -7.03 27.28 12.08
C ALA A 104 -6.08 26.09 11.75
N LEU A 105 -5.76 25.98 10.45
CA LEU A 105 -4.51 25.45 9.93
C LEU A 105 -3.59 26.68 9.79
N SER A 106 -2.44 26.75 10.46
CA SER A 106 -1.40 27.67 9.98
C SER A 106 -0.96 27.20 8.60
N GLU A 107 -0.80 28.12 7.65
CA GLU A 107 -0.35 27.79 6.28
C GLU A 107 1.03 27.11 6.26
N ASN A 108 1.77 27.20 7.37
CA ASN A 108 3.04 26.50 7.60
C ASN A 108 2.87 25.51 8.78
N ASP A 109 2.73 24.23 8.44
CA ASP A 109 3.02 22.99 9.19
C ASP A 109 2.62 22.77 10.68
N ALA A 110 1.95 21.62 10.87
CA ALA A 110 1.92 20.69 12.00
C ALA A 110 1.33 21.09 13.38
N ASN A 111 1.18 22.37 13.71
CA ASN A 111 0.67 22.75 15.04
C ASN A 111 -0.85 22.99 15.03
N TYR A 112 -1.61 21.91 15.10
CA TYR A 112 -3.05 21.97 15.36
C TYR A 112 -3.32 22.49 16.76
N ASN A 113 -3.96 23.67 16.86
CA ASN A 113 -4.49 24.21 18.10
C ASN A 113 -5.84 23.57 18.40
N TRP A 114 -5.79 22.34 18.93
CA TRP A 114 -6.98 21.63 19.38
C TRP A 114 -7.63 22.38 20.55
N LEU A 115 -8.92 22.63 20.40
CA LEU A 115 -9.74 23.22 21.46
C LEU A 115 -9.90 22.19 22.60
N PRO A 116 -10.01 22.67 23.85
CA PRO A 116 -10.17 21.79 25.01
C PRO A 116 -11.52 21.06 25.01
N ASP A 117 -12.53 21.64 24.36
CA ASP A 117 -13.85 21.06 24.19
C ASP A 117 -14.45 21.43 22.82
N THR A 118 -15.66 20.94 22.54
CA THR A 118 -16.38 21.22 21.30
C THR A 118 -17.39 22.38 21.41
N THR A 119 -17.38 23.10 22.52
CA THR A 119 -18.29 24.21 22.79
C THR A 119 -17.79 25.45 22.05
N LEU A 120 -18.68 26.11 21.31
CA LEU A 120 -18.32 27.26 20.49
C LEU A 120 -19.40 28.33 20.56
N ASN A 121 -19.01 29.61 20.49
CA ASN A 121 -19.92 30.71 20.26
C ASN A 121 -19.73 31.21 18.82
N LEU A 122 -20.80 31.17 18.04
CA LEU A 122 -20.79 31.58 16.64
C LEU A 122 -21.42 32.97 16.51
N GLU A 123 -20.62 33.91 16.04
CA GLU A 123 -21.05 35.27 15.77
C GLU A 123 -22.15 35.33 14.69
N PRO A 124 -23.13 36.25 14.81
CA PRO A 124 -24.19 36.41 13.84
C PRO A 124 -23.68 36.65 12.41
N LEU A 125 -24.29 35.99 11.43
CA LEU A 125 -24.00 36.17 10.00
C LEU A 125 -22.52 35.96 9.61
N LYS A 126 -21.70 35.33 10.46
CA LYS A 126 -20.29 35.04 10.19
C LYS A 126 -20.05 33.58 9.84
N LEU A 127 -19.01 33.39 9.03
CA LEU A 127 -18.42 32.10 8.72
C LEU A 127 -17.22 31.89 9.63
N THR A 128 -17.18 30.75 10.30
CA THR A 128 -16.02 30.32 11.08
C THR A 128 -15.54 28.98 10.59
N THR A 129 -14.24 28.87 10.30
CA THR A 129 -13.63 27.66 9.77
C THR A 129 -12.90 26.89 10.85
N PHE A 130 -13.17 25.60 10.93
CA PHE A 130 -12.51 24.67 11.83
C PHE A 130 -11.97 23.47 11.06
N CYS A 131 -11.12 22.71 11.72
CA CYS A 131 -10.88 21.32 11.35
C CYS A 131 -11.46 20.42 12.42
N VAL A 132 -11.97 19.26 12.01
CA VAL A 132 -12.51 18.25 12.94
C VAL A 132 -11.69 16.99 12.84
N ARG A 133 -11.36 16.40 13.99
CA ARG A 133 -10.88 15.03 14.08
C ARG A 133 -11.96 14.18 14.71
N VAL A 134 -12.21 13.01 14.12
CA VAL A 134 -13.04 11.95 14.71
C VAL A 134 -12.22 10.67 14.79
N ASP A 135 -12.34 9.92 15.87
CA ASP A 135 -11.62 8.66 16.06
C ASP A 135 -12.61 7.49 15.98
N VAL A 136 -12.20 6.40 15.34
CA VAL A 136 -12.97 5.16 15.26
C VAL A 136 -12.11 4.05 15.83
N LYS A 137 -12.70 3.24 16.72
CA LYS A 137 -12.02 2.08 17.28
C LYS A 137 -12.13 0.92 16.32
N VAL A 138 -11.00 0.34 15.94
CA VAL A 138 -10.90 -0.72 14.95
C VAL A 138 -10.25 -1.94 15.57
N LYS A 139 -10.82 -3.12 15.31
CA LYS A 139 -10.22 -4.40 15.68
C LYS A 139 -9.21 -4.84 14.61
N GLY A 140 -8.06 -5.30 15.05
CA GLY A 140 -6.98 -5.78 14.20
C GLY A 140 -5.65 -5.07 14.48
N THR A 141 -4.80 -5.04 13.47
CA THR A 141 -3.49 -4.41 13.52
C THR A 141 -3.45 -3.18 12.63
N PRO A 142 -2.83 -2.07 13.06
CA PRO A 142 -2.63 -0.93 12.18
C PRO A 142 -1.65 -1.27 11.06
N GLY A 143 -1.66 -0.45 10.01
CA GLY A 143 -0.77 -0.59 8.87
C GLY A 143 0.72 -0.60 9.25
N SER A 144 1.48 -1.49 8.60
CA SER A 144 2.91 -1.69 8.84
C SER A 144 3.77 -0.46 8.49
N SER A 145 3.37 0.31 7.48
CA SER A 145 4.10 1.48 6.98
C SER A 145 3.31 2.78 7.17
N THR A 146 3.99 3.94 7.11
CA THR A 146 3.32 5.25 7.12
C THR A 146 2.27 5.37 6.02
N LYS A 147 2.56 4.85 4.82
CA LYS A 147 1.61 4.87 3.69
C LYS A 147 0.38 4.00 3.97
N HIS A 148 0.56 2.84 4.61
CA HIS A 148 -0.54 1.98 5.03
C HIS A 148 -1.38 2.64 6.12
N ARG A 149 -0.73 3.31 7.07
CA ARG A 149 -1.42 4.01 8.16
C ARG A 149 -2.20 5.23 7.71
N MET A 150 -1.77 5.97 6.68
CA MET A 150 -2.49 7.14 6.12
C MET A 150 -3.76 6.77 5.31
N ARG A 151 -4.54 5.80 5.80
CA ARG A 151 -5.70 5.20 5.14
C ARG A 151 -6.72 4.76 6.18
N ALA A 152 -7.98 4.65 5.77
CA ALA A 152 -8.97 3.89 6.53
C ALA A 152 -8.57 2.41 6.53
N HIS A 153 -8.69 1.74 7.67
CA HIS A 153 -8.43 0.32 7.80
C HIS A 153 -9.41 -0.48 6.95
N LYS A 154 -8.94 -1.57 6.34
CA LYS A 154 -9.71 -2.41 5.40
C LYS A 154 -10.98 -3.03 5.98
N SER A 155 -11.12 -3.09 7.30
CA SER A 155 -12.35 -3.56 7.96
C SER A 155 -13.48 -2.54 7.94
N LEU A 156 -13.19 -1.27 7.62
CA LEU A 156 -14.18 -0.22 7.51
C LEU A 156 -14.79 -0.19 6.11
N SER A 157 -16.06 0.24 6.02
CA SER A 157 -16.76 0.42 4.76
C SER A 157 -16.04 1.42 3.85
N GLN A 158 -16.14 1.23 2.53
CA GLN A 158 -15.60 2.14 1.52
C GLN A 158 -16.68 2.42 0.46
N PRO A 159 -17.08 3.69 0.20
CA PRO A 159 -16.63 4.88 0.91
C PRO A 159 -17.06 4.85 2.39
N PHE A 160 -16.16 5.26 3.26
CA PHE A 160 -16.41 5.41 4.68
C PHE A 160 -17.24 6.66 4.92
N LYS A 161 -18.38 6.53 5.60
CA LYS A 161 -19.31 7.65 5.82
C LYS A 161 -19.27 8.11 7.26
N ILE A 162 -19.17 9.41 7.47
CA ILE A 162 -19.19 10.06 8.79
C ILE A 162 -20.28 11.11 8.77
N ARG A 163 -21.17 11.08 9.75
CA ARG A 163 -22.14 12.15 10.00
C ARG A 163 -21.72 12.91 11.24
N LEU A 164 -21.43 14.19 11.06
CA LEU A 164 -21.22 15.11 12.17
C LEU A 164 -22.56 15.75 12.54
N THR A 165 -22.87 15.83 13.83
CA THR A 165 -24.09 16.47 14.33
C THR A 165 -23.75 17.49 15.40
N LEU A 166 -24.12 18.73 15.12
CA LEU A 166 -24.00 19.86 15.99
C LEU A 166 -25.26 20.03 16.82
N HIS A 167 -25.10 20.26 18.13
CA HIS A 167 -26.19 20.55 19.05
C HIS A 167 -26.06 21.98 19.57
N GLY A 168 -27.08 22.80 19.34
CA GLY A 168 -27.16 24.17 19.84
C GLY A 168 -27.90 24.27 21.17
N THR A 169 -27.72 25.38 21.88
CA THR A 169 -28.40 25.67 23.16
C THR A 169 -29.93 25.67 23.10
N GLU A 170 -30.51 25.88 21.93
CA GLU A 170 -31.97 25.86 21.70
C GLU A 170 -32.53 24.44 21.46
N GLY A 171 -31.73 23.39 21.60
CA GLY A 171 -32.10 22.01 21.25
C GLY A 171 -32.24 21.76 19.75
N LYS A 172 -31.81 22.73 18.91
CA LYS A 172 -31.77 22.60 17.45
C LYS A 172 -30.46 21.97 17.00
N THR A 173 -30.53 21.22 15.91
CA THR A 173 -29.37 20.48 15.38
C THR A 173 -29.07 20.83 13.93
N ALA A 174 -27.81 20.71 13.56
CA ALA A 174 -27.35 20.71 12.18
C ALA A 174 -26.45 19.50 11.98
N SER A 175 -26.68 18.73 10.93
CA SER A 175 -25.86 17.58 10.59
C SER A 175 -25.19 17.75 9.24
N LEU A 176 -24.03 17.11 9.07
CA LEU A 176 -23.28 17.06 7.82
C LEU A 176 -22.80 15.63 7.58
N LEU A 177 -23.22 15.04 6.46
CA LEU A 177 -22.65 13.79 5.97
C LEU A 177 -21.39 14.09 5.14
N VAL A 178 -20.28 13.45 5.51
CA VAL A 178 -19.03 13.46 4.74
C VAL A 178 -18.62 12.03 4.43
N GLU A 179 -17.92 11.86 3.32
CA GLU A 179 -17.43 10.58 2.87
C GLU A 179 -15.91 10.63 2.75
N GLN A 180 -15.25 9.52 3.05
CA GLN A 180 -13.84 9.28 2.86
C GLN A 180 -13.67 8.02 2.01
N ALA A 181 -12.73 8.03 1.07
CA ALA A 181 -12.28 6.78 0.49
C ALA A 181 -10.77 6.77 0.35
N ASN A 182 -10.21 5.58 0.52
CA ASN A 182 -8.79 5.34 0.34
C ASN A 182 -8.39 5.56 -1.11
N GLU A 183 -7.24 6.21 -1.32
CA GLU A 183 -6.59 6.20 -2.62
C GLU A 183 -6.26 4.75 -3.02
N PRO A 184 -6.30 4.34 -4.30
CA PRO A 184 -5.89 2.99 -4.68
C PRO A 184 -4.47 2.65 -4.22
N PHE A 185 -4.21 1.40 -3.86
CA PHE A 185 -2.84 0.97 -3.60
C PHE A 185 -2.03 1.06 -4.89
N VAL A 186 -0.85 1.68 -4.81
CA VAL A 186 0.15 1.60 -5.88
C VAL A 186 0.89 0.27 -5.69
N LEU A 187 0.25 -0.81 -6.12
CA LEU A 187 0.82 -2.14 -6.05
C LEU A 187 1.88 -2.31 -7.15
N PRO A 188 2.99 -3.01 -6.88
CA PRO A 188 3.90 -3.46 -7.92
C PRO A 188 3.16 -4.28 -8.99
N THR A 189 3.12 -3.78 -10.22
CA THR A 189 2.73 -4.56 -11.40
C THR A 189 3.90 -4.65 -12.35
N LYS A 190 3.84 -5.58 -13.31
CA LYS A 190 4.85 -5.70 -14.37
C LYS A 190 5.08 -4.36 -15.08
N GLU A 191 4.02 -3.62 -15.37
CA GLU A 191 4.06 -2.32 -16.06
C GLU A 191 4.68 -1.24 -15.18
N ILE A 192 4.30 -1.17 -13.90
CA ILE A 192 4.83 -0.18 -12.96
C ILE A 192 6.32 -0.42 -12.72
N ILE A 193 6.72 -1.68 -12.51
CA ILE A 193 8.13 -2.04 -12.31
C ILE A 193 8.93 -1.74 -13.57
N ARG A 194 8.43 -2.12 -14.76
CA ARG A 194 9.07 -1.79 -16.04
C ARG A 194 9.32 -0.29 -16.18
N LYS A 195 8.33 0.53 -15.83
CA LYS A 195 8.43 2.00 -15.92
C LYS A 195 9.37 2.60 -14.87
N ASN A 196 9.32 2.12 -13.63
CA ASN A 196 10.05 2.73 -12.51
C ASN A 196 11.53 2.36 -12.50
N PHE A 197 11.89 1.18 -13.01
CA PHE A 197 13.26 0.66 -12.97
C PHE A 197 13.89 0.47 -14.35
N ASP A 198 13.20 0.88 -15.41
CA ASP A 198 13.66 0.80 -16.81
C ASP A 198 14.08 -0.62 -17.23
N PHE A 199 13.35 -1.63 -16.75
CA PHE A 199 13.65 -3.02 -17.05
C PHE A 199 13.17 -3.39 -18.46
N GLU A 200 14.13 -3.53 -19.37
CA GLU A 200 13.87 -4.15 -20.67
C GLU A 200 13.94 -5.68 -20.59
N ASN A 201 13.29 -6.38 -21.53
CA ASN A 201 13.43 -7.84 -21.70
C ASN A 201 13.07 -8.69 -20.47
N ILE A 202 11.89 -8.44 -19.89
CA ILE A 202 11.36 -9.22 -18.76
C ILE A 202 11.07 -10.66 -19.21
N VAL A 203 11.71 -11.62 -18.53
CA VAL A 203 11.52 -13.07 -18.71
C VAL A 203 10.28 -13.53 -17.94
N ALA A 204 10.19 -13.14 -16.66
CA ALA A 204 9.09 -13.54 -15.78
C ALA A 204 8.80 -12.43 -14.77
N PHE A 205 7.54 -12.28 -14.41
CA PHE A 205 7.09 -11.45 -13.30
C PHE A 205 6.08 -12.27 -12.50
N VAL A 206 6.47 -12.67 -11.30
CA VAL A 206 5.66 -13.52 -10.42
C VAL A 206 5.36 -12.71 -9.17
N TYR A 207 4.12 -12.75 -8.70
CA TYR A 207 3.73 -12.04 -7.49
C TYR A 207 2.80 -12.89 -6.62
N ALA A 208 2.78 -12.60 -5.33
CA ALA A 208 1.81 -13.11 -4.37
C ALA A 208 1.41 -11.97 -3.45
N ASP A 209 0.11 -11.88 -3.16
CA ASP A 209 -0.45 -10.81 -2.35
C ASP A 209 -0.54 -11.24 -0.89
N ASP A 210 -0.18 -10.34 0.01
CA ASP A 210 -0.54 -10.42 1.40
C ASP A 210 -1.73 -9.50 1.66
N CYS A 211 -2.94 -10.04 1.53
CA CYS A 211 -4.17 -9.32 1.83
C CYS A 211 -4.30 -8.97 3.31
N ASP A 212 -3.49 -9.57 4.19
CA ASP A 212 -3.46 -9.22 5.60
C ASP A 212 -2.64 -7.97 5.86
N ALA A 213 -1.44 -7.90 5.27
CA ALA A 213 -0.53 -6.76 5.37
C ALA A 213 -0.80 -5.63 4.36
N ASP A 214 -1.69 -5.82 3.39
CA ASP A 214 -1.89 -4.95 2.22
C ASP A 214 -0.64 -4.81 1.33
N ASP A 215 0.22 -5.83 1.32
CA ASP A 215 1.50 -5.85 0.59
C ASP A 215 1.47 -6.82 -0.60
N ARG A 216 2.30 -6.55 -1.62
CA ARG A 216 2.51 -7.47 -2.75
C ARG A 216 3.97 -7.85 -2.85
N TYR A 217 4.23 -9.13 -2.63
CA TYR A 217 5.53 -9.75 -2.82
C TYR A 217 5.70 -10.09 -4.29
N TRP A 218 6.87 -9.80 -4.84
CA TRP A 218 7.12 -9.99 -6.25
C TRP A 218 8.57 -10.38 -6.53
N VAL A 219 8.72 -11.11 -7.63
CA VAL A 219 10.00 -11.48 -8.23
C VAL A 219 9.92 -11.17 -9.71
N ILE A 220 10.94 -10.49 -10.21
CA ILE A 220 11.11 -10.24 -11.63
C ILE A 220 12.44 -10.81 -12.10
N ILE A 221 12.39 -11.52 -13.21
CA ILE A 221 13.57 -11.98 -13.95
C ILE A 221 13.63 -11.18 -15.23
N TYR A 222 14.75 -10.53 -15.50
CA TYR A 222 14.93 -9.73 -16.69
C TYR A 222 16.39 -9.73 -17.16
N TYR A 223 16.61 -9.24 -18.36
CA TYR A 223 17.94 -9.01 -18.89
C TYR A 223 18.30 -7.53 -18.75
N GLU A 224 19.30 -7.21 -17.93
CA GLU A 224 19.78 -5.83 -17.71
C GLU A 224 20.43 -5.23 -18.98
N ASP A 225 20.99 -6.10 -19.81
CA ASP A 225 21.59 -5.82 -21.11
C ASP A 225 21.43 -7.09 -21.98
N LYS A 226 22.11 -7.21 -23.13
CA LYS A 226 21.97 -8.42 -23.98
C LYS A 226 22.49 -9.70 -23.28
N SER A 227 23.23 -9.59 -22.17
CA SER A 227 24.07 -10.67 -21.67
C SER A 227 24.06 -10.90 -20.15
N LYS A 228 23.35 -10.12 -19.33
CA LYS A 228 23.23 -10.39 -17.88
C LYS A 228 21.80 -10.65 -17.48
N LEU A 229 21.58 -11.80 -16.85
CA LEU A 229 20.27 -12.16 -16.32
C LEU A 229 20.22 -11.73 -14.86
N ARG A 230 19.21 -10.95 -14.51
CA ARG A 230 19.07 -10.32 -13.20
C ARG A 230 17.73 -10.71 -12.57
N PHE A 231 17.78 -10.90 -11.26
CA PHE A 231 16.63 -11.15 -10.42
C PHE A 231 16.47 -9.97 -9.49
N SER A 232 15.26 -9.42 -9.43
CA SER A 232 14.91 -8.46 -8.39
C SER A 232 13.71 -8.96 -7.60
N PHE A 233 13.80 -8.79 -6.28
CA PHE A 233 12.83 -9.28 -5.31
C PHE A 233 12.37 -8.11 -4.46
N GLY A 234 11.07 -8.02 -4.18
CA GLY A 234 10.55 -6.96 -3.32
C GLY A 234 9.19 -7.30 -2.74
N TYR A 235 8.82 -6.56 -1.71
CA TYR A 235 7.48 -6.56 -1.11
C TYR A 235 6.83 -5.16 -1.15
N SER A 236 7.55 -4.17 -1.70
CA SER A 236 7.04 -2.82 -2.01
C SER A 236 7.81 -2.22 -3.20
N LEU A 237 7.42 -1.03 -3.65
CA LEU A 237 8.14 -0.28 -4.69
C LEU A 237 9.38 0.47 -4.17
N ASN A 238 9.57 0.57 -2.85
CA ASN A 238 10.56 1.47 -2.24
C ASN A 238 11.91 0.77 -1.94
N GLY A 239 12.04 -0.51 -2.24
CA GLY A 239 13.28 -1.25 -2.07
C GLY A 239 13.16 -2.62 -2.74
N CYS A 240 14.20 -3.00 -3.46
CA CYS A 240 14.32 -4.35 -3.99
C CYS A 240 15.71 -4.92 -3.71
N GLU A 241 15.74 -6.18 -3.33
CA GLU A 241 16.96 -6.97 -3.35
C GLU A 241 17.27 -7.35 -4.80
N THR A 242 18.55 -7.43 -5.15
CA THR A 242 18.98 -7.87 -6.47
C THR A 242 19.98 -9.00 -6.37
N LYS A 243 19.84 -10.00 -7.25
CA LYS A 243 20.83 -11.05 -7.48
C LYS A 243 21.17 -11.15 -8.96
N TYR A 244 22.42 -11.50 -9.24
CA TYR A 244 22.93 -11.66 -10.59
C TYR A 244 23.11 -13.14 -10.89
N LEU A 245 22.68 -13.54 -12.08
CA LEU A 245 23.04 -14.83 -12.64
C LEU A 245 24.11 -14.61 -13.72
N ASP A 246 25.36 -14.59 -13.27
CA ASP A 246 26.52 -14.49 -14.14
C ASP A 246 26.85 -15.83 -14.82
N THR A 247 27.78 -15.79 -15.78
CA THR A 247 28.15 -16.98 -16.56
C THR A 247 28.78 -18.07 -15.68
N TRP A 248 29.53 -17.68 -14.65
CA TRP A 248 30.16 -18.63 -13.74
C TRP A 248 29.13 -19.43 -12.97
N LEU A 249 28.14 -18.77 -12.37
CA LEU A 249 27.06 -19.43 -11.64
C LEU A 249 26.21 -20.31 -12.56
N ILE A 250 25.93 -19.88 -13.80
CA ILE A 250 25.24 -20.73 -14.79
C ILE A 250 26.03 -22.02 -15.05
N LYS A 251 27.34 -21.93 -15.24
CA LYS A 251 28.21 -23.08 -15.48
C LYS A 251 28.26 -24.00 -14.28
N ASP A 252 28.44 -23.45 -13.09
CA ASP A 252 28.49 -24.22 -11.85
C ASP A 252 27.18 -25.01 -11.66
N LEU A 253 26.04 -24.35 -11.84
CA LEU A 253 24.73 -24.98 -11.80
C LEU A 253 24.56 -26.09 -12.85
N CYS A 254 24.97 -25.87 -14.11
CA CYS A 254 24.91 -26.91 -15.15
C CYS A 254 25.83 -28.10 -14.82
N ASN A 255 27.02 -27.84 -14.28
CA ASN A 255 27.97 -28.88 -13.87
C ASN A 255 27.44 -29.67 -12.67
N GLN A 256 26.85 -28.99 -11.69
CA GLN A 256 26.20 -29.61 -10.55
C GLN A 256 25.05 -30.51 -11.01
N ALA A 257 24.16 -30.01 -11.87
CA ALA A 257 23.04 -30.75 -12.42
C ALA A 257 23.50 -32.03 -13.14
N LYS A 258 24.56 -31.91 -13.95
CA LYS A 258 25.17 -33.03 -14.66
C LYS A 258 25.84 -34.04 -13.71
N LYS A 259 26.54 -33.57 -12.67
CA LYS A 259 27.25 -34.42 -11.70
C LYS A 259 26.27 -35.21 -10.84
N THR A 260 25.16 -34.60 -10.43
CA THR A 260 24.14 -35.23 -9.57
C THR A 260 22.99 -35.86 -10.36
N ALA A 261 23.00 -35.73 -11.69
CA ALA A 261 21.95 -36.20 -12.59
C ALA A 261 20.54 -35.70 -12.21
N THR A 262 20.44 -34.46 -11.74
CA THR A 262 19.17 -33.80 -11.41
C THR A 262 18.74 -32.82 -12.50
N THR A 263 17.43 -32.66 -12.68
CA THR A 263 16.82 -31.65 -13.56
C THR A 263 16.40 -30.39 -12.80
N GLU A 264 16.56 -30.38 -11.48
CA GLU A 264 16.13 -29.30 -10.60
C GLU A 264 17.18 -29.04 -9.52
N ILE A 265 17.55 -27.77 -9.33
CA ILE A 265 18.45 -27.32 -8.26
C ILE A 265 17.82 -26.12 -7.57
N VAL A 266 17.63 -26.22 -6.25
CA VAL A 266 17.13 -25.12 -5.42
C VAL A 266 18.28 -24.14 -5.16
N LEU A 267 18.03 -22.84 -5.32
CA LEU A 267 19.01 -21.79 -5.06
C LEU A 267 18.89 -21.30 -3.62
N ASP A 268 19.43 -22.06 -2.67
CA ASP A 268 19.24 -21.83 -1.23
C ASP A 268 19.63 -20.40 -0.78
N GLU A 269 20.73 -19.86 -1.32
CA GLU A 269 21.18 -18.49 -0.99
C GLU A 269 20.24 -17.38 -1.48
N TRP A 270 19.29 -17.71 -2.36
CA TRP A 270 18.32 -16.77 -2.91
C TRP A 270 16.93 -16.95 -2.30
N ASN A 271 16.74 -18.00 -1.51
CA ASN A 271 15.49 -18.29 -0.83
C ASN A 271 15.27 -17.34 0.35
N HIS A 272 14.01 -17.18 0.70
CA HIS A 272 13.53 -16.47 1.88
C HIS A 272 12.26 -17.18 2.35
N ASP A 273 11.82 -16.98 3.58
CA ASP A 273 10.57 -17.55 4.12
C ASP A 273 9.35 -17.41 3.18
N TRP A 274 9.29 -16.34 2.38
CA TRP A 274 8.20 -16.08 1.42
C TRP A 274 8.54 -16.44 -0.04
N ARG A 275 9.74 -16.92 -0.35
CA ARG A 275 10.14 -17.26 -1.73
C ARG A 275 11.07 -18.47 -1.86
N THR A 276 10.86 -19.25 -2.92
CA THR A 276 11.76 -20.32 -3.34
C THR A 276 12.06 -20.21 -4.83
N ILE A 277 13.34 -20.27 -5.20
CA ILE A 277 13.79 -20.25 -6.59
C ILE A 277 14.45 -21.58 -6.92
N THR A 278 13.96 -22.26 -7.96
CA THR A 278 14.53 -23.51 -8.48
C THR A 278 15.01 -23.33 -9.92
N ALA A 279 16.28 -23.58 -10.17
CA ALA A 279 16.84 -23.67 -11.51
C ALA A 279 16.41 -24.99 -12.20
N LEU A 280 16.01 -24.89 -13.46
CA LEU A 280 15.49 -26.02 -14.25
C LEU A 280 16.42 -26.37 -15.40
N PHE A 281 16.75 -27.66 -15.53
CA PHE A 281 17.73 -28.16 -16.50
C PHE A 281 17.10 -29.18 -17.45
N ASP A 282 17.51 -29.11 -18.71
CA ASP A 282 17.10 -30.06 -19.71
C ASP A 282 17.63 -31.45 -19.34
N LYS A 283 16.77 -32.46 -19.44
CA LYS A 283 17.09 -33.81 -18.92
C LYS A 283 18.23 -34.48 -19.67
N GLU A 284 18.41 -34.16 -20.95
CA GLU A 284 19.41 -34.80 -21.79
C GLU A 284 20.74 -34.04 -21.78
N THR A 285 20.67 -32.72 -21.84
CA THR A 285 21.84 -31.84 -21.99
C THR A 285 22.32 -31.22 -20.69
N PHE A 286 21.50 -31.22 -19.64
CA PHE A 286 21.71 -30.51 -18.37
C PHE A 286 21.97 -29.00 -18.55
N ILE A 287 21.48 -28.43 -19.65
CA ILE A 287 21.55 -26.98 -19.89
C ILE A 287 20.38 -26.32 -19.16
N LEU A 288 20.68 -25.25 -18.43
CA LEU A 288 19.70 -24.39 -17.78
C LEU A 288 18.72 -23.82 -18.82
N PHE A 289 17.42 -24.07 -18.64
CA PHE A 289 16.38 -23.58 -19.56
C PHE A 289 15.34 -22.69 -18.88
N GLY A 290 15.32 -22.58 -17.56
CA GLY A 290 14.30 -21.83 -16.85
C GLY A 290 14.46 -21.80 -15.35
N PHE A 291 13.54 -21.08 -14.72
CA PHE A 291 13.42 -20.98 -13.27
C PHE A 291 11.98 -21.20 -12.86
N ARG A 292 11.76 -22.08 -11.88
CA ARG A 292 10.50 -22.16 -11.15
C ARG A 292 10.58 -21.25 -9.94
N ILE A 293 9.64 -20.32 -9.84
CA ILE A 293 9.52 -19.33 -8.79
C ILE A 293 8.28 -19.69 -7.98
N GLU A 294 8.45 -19.83 -6.68
CA GLU A 294 7.35 -20.04 -5.74
C GLU A 294 7.35 -18.90 -4.72
N LEU A 295 6.23 -18.18 -4.64
CA LEU A 295 6.01 -17.14 -3.65
C LEU A 295 4.90 -17.57 -2.71
N LYS A 296 5.06 -17.30 -1.42
CA LYS A 296 4.08 -17.62 -0.38
C LYS A 296 4.02 -16.47 0.62
N THR A 297 2.83 -15.93 0.82
CA THR A 297 2.51 -14.99 1.90
C THR A 297 1.64 -15.69 2.93
N ASP A 298 1.17 -14.95 3.93
CA ASP A 298 0.23 -15.49 4.91
C ASP A 298 -1.16 -15.77 4.31
N THR A 299 -1.49 -15.12 3.18
CA THR A 299 -2.83 -15.21 2.58
C THR A 299 -2.85 -15.86 1.19
N SER A 300 -1.77 -15.80 0.41
CA SER A 300 -1.74 -16.34 -0.96
C SER A 300 -0.43 -17.04 -1.30
N LYS A 301 -0.46 -17.81 -2.39
CA LYS A 301 0.68 -18.54 -2.93
C LYS A 301 0.63 -18.50 -4.45
N THR A 302 1.79 -18.28 -5.07
CA THR A 302 1.95 -18.33 -6.53
C THR A 302 3.12 -19.21 -6.90
N ARG A 303 2.96 -20.03 -7.94
CA ARG A 303 4.02 -20.79 -8.58
C ARG A 303 3.98 -20.54 -10.08
N GLU A 304 5.10 -20.10 -10.64
CA GLU A 304 5.24 -19.85 -12.07
C GLU A 304 6.64 -20.25 -12.56
N THR A 305 6.73 -20.61 -13.84
CA THR A 305 8.00 -20.96 -14.49
C THR A 305 8.38 -19.91 -15.53
N GLY A 306 9.50 -19.21 -15.31
CA GLY A 306 10.11 -18.33 -16.29
C GLY A 306 11.06 -19.11 -17.20
N LEU A 307 10.76 -19.18 -18.50
CA LEU A 307 11.60 -19.86 -19.49
C LEU A 307 12.66 -18.93 -20.06
N LEU A 308 13.92 -19.38 -20.06
CA LEU A 308 15.03 -18.67 -20.66
C LEU A 308 15.15 -19.00 -22.15
N PRO A 309 15.46 -18.03 -23.00
CA PRO A 309 15.87 -18.30 -24.38
C PRO A 309 17.14 -19.16 -24.41
N LEU A 310 17.02 -20.43 -24.79
CA LEU A 310 18.12 -21.40 -24.80
C LEU A 310 19.31 -20.94 -25.64
N ASP A 311 19.07 -20.27 -26.77
CA ASP A 311 20.12 -19.77 -27.65
C ASP A 311 21.00 -18.74 -26.93
N LYS A 312 20.40 -17.84 -26.13
CA LYS A 312 21.14 -16.88 -25.32
C LYS A 312 21.98 -17.55 -24.22
N ILE A 313 21.48 -18.65 -23.65
CA ILE A 313 22.24 -19.40 -22.63
C ILE A 313 23.43 -20.13 -23.28
N ARG A 314 23.22 -20.74 -24.44
CA ARG A 314 24.28 -21.43 -25.19
C ARG A 314 25.36 -20.47 -25.67
N GLU A 315 24.99 -19.31 -26.20
CA GLU A 315 25.93 -18.25 -26.57
C GLU A 315 26.82 -17.85 -25.39
N ARG A 316 26.26 -17.65 -24.20
CA ARG A 316 27.05 -17.34 -22.99
C ARG A 316 28.05 -18.44 -22.63
N LEU A 317 27.62 -19.69 -22.66
CA LEU A 317 28.48 -20.84 -22.38
C LEU A 317 29.61 -20.99 -23.43
N ALA A 318 29.40 -20.50 -24.65
CA ALA A 318 30.37 -20.54 -25.74
C ALA A 318 31.38 -19.38 -25.72
N ILE A 319 30.96 -18.15 -25.38
CA ILE A 319 31.82 -16.94 -25.38
C ILE A 319 33.02 -17.10 -24.42
N GLU A 320 32.84 -17.72 -23.26
CA GLU A 320 33.93 -17.90 -22.30
C GLU A 320 34.91 -19.04 -22.67
N LYS A 321 34.56 -19.95 -23.61
CA LYS A 321 35.55 -20.91 -24.14
C LYS A 321 36.62 -20.22 -24.99
N LEU A 322 36.41 -18.94 -25.35
CA LEU A 322 37.30 -18.14 -26.18
C LEU A 322 38.13 -17.12 -25.39
N GLN A 323 37.97 -17.02 -24.07
CA GLN A 323 38.78 -16.18 -23.20
C GLN A 323 39.75 -17.08 -22.40
N PRO A 324 41.09 -16.90 -22.51
CA PRO A 324 42.04 -17.63 -21.69
C PRO A 324 41.87 -17.30 -20.20
N GLU A 325 42.17 -18.26 -19.31
CA GLU A 325 41.88 -18.25 -17.87
C GLU A 325 42.69 -17.22 -17.01
N ASP A 326 43.18 -16.11 -17.56
CA ASP A 326 44.29 -15.35 -16.93
C ASP A 326 43.93 -14.12 -16.07
N ASP A 327 42.66 -13.83 -15.74
CA ASP A 327 42.32 -12.66 -14.90
C ASP A 327 41.50 -12.97 -13.64
N ARG A 328 41.82 -14.06 -12.93
CA ARG A 328 41.30 -14.30 -11.57
C ARG A 328 42.15 -13.59 -10.50
N ILE A 329 42.02 -12.27 -10.40
CA ILE A 329 42.37 -11.55 -9.16
C ILE A 329 41.10 -11.41 -8.31
N LEU A 330 41.05 -12.21 -7.25
CA LEU A 330 40.13 -12.08 -6.12
C LEU A 330 40.19 -10.65 -5.55
N THR A 331 39.11 -9.89 -5.73
CA THR A 331 38.85 -8.72 -4.87
C THR A 331 37.88 -9.15 -3.77
N THR A 332 38.45 -9.60 -2.65
CA THR A 332 37.77 -9.62 -1.36
C THR A 332 37.41 -8.17 -1.00
N TYR A 333 36.12 -7.84 -0.98
CA TYR A 333 35.66 -6.60 -0.37
C TYR A 333 35.66 -6.76 1.16
N THR A 334 36.61 -6.08 1.79
CA THR A 334 36.64 -5.84 3.22
C THR A 334 35.47 -4.94 3.61
N SER A 335 34.67 -5.40 4.56
CA SER A 335 33.73 -4.59 5.34
C SER A 335 34.45 -3.40 5.96
N ILE A 336 33.89 -2.20 5.83
CA ILE A 336 34.20 -1.07 6.71
C ILE A 336 32.92 -0.72 7.47
N SER A 337 33.11 -0.64 8.79
CA SER A 337 32.23 -0.28 9.89
C SER A 337 31.37 0.96 9.68
#